data_AF-A0A2H9LW55-F1
#
_entry.id   AF-A0A2H9LW55-F1
#
_cell.length_a   1.000
_cell.length_b   1.000
_cell.length_c   1.000
_cell.angle_alpha   90.00
_cell.angle_beta   90.00
_cell.angle_gamma   90.00
#
_symmetry.space_group_name_H-M   'P 1'
#
loop_
_entity.id
_entity.type
_entity.pdbx_description
1 polymer ?
#
loop_
_entity_poly.entity_id
_entity_poly.type
_entity_poly.pdbx_seq_one_letter_code
_entity_poly.pdbx_strand_id
1 'polypeptide(L)'
;FAKELNKYYTVFDPRTIEISAREDEDRTVYYQTINRDLYWLIRQSKKVIGFFPSIILSTGVINELREGYETNKEVWLIFPSNHRSPFTDYFTTKIFENERQFFDFVKKDLKAKYNVPIN
;
A
#
# COMPACT_ATOMS: atom_id res chain seq x y z
N PHE A 1 -1.11 -11.24 -4.86
CA PHE A 1 -1.32 -9.78 -4.75
C PHE A 1 -0.77 -8.88 -5.88
N ALA A 2 0.47 -8.36 -5.87
CA ALA A 2 0.90 -7.24 -6.74
C ALA A 2 0.74 -7.48 -8.27
N LYS A 3 1.05 -8.69 -8.75
CA LYS A 3 0.83 -9.08 -10.15
C LYS A 3 -0.65 -8.99 -10.57
N GLU A 4 -1.58 -9.31 -9.67
CA GLU A 4 -3.01 -9.20 -9.92
C GLU A 4 -3.46 -7.74 -9.90
N LEU A 5 -2.92 -6.94 -8.97
CA LEU A 5 -3.21 -5.51 -8.86
C LEU A 5 -2.81 -4.72 -10.12
N ASN A 6 -1.73 -5.13 -10.79
CA ASN A 6 -1.28 -4.56 -12.06
C ASN A 6 -2.30 -4.67 -13.21
N LYS A 7 -3.33 -5.53 -13.09
CA LYS A 7 -4.43 -5.58 -14.07
C LYS A 7 -5.39 -4.39 -13.94
N TYR A 8 -5.35 -3.70 -12.80
CA TYR A 8 -6.31 -2.66 -12.42
C TYR A 8 -5.68 -1.28 -12.31
N TYR A 9 -4.41 -1.22 -11.88
CA TYR A 9 -3.68 0.03 -11.66
C TYR A 9 -2.23 -0.11 -12.14
N THR A 10 -1.57 1.02 -12.40
CA THR A 10 -0.10 1.08 -12.43
C THR A 10 0.41 0.98 -10.99
N VAL A 11 1.18 -0.07 -10.67
CA VAL A 11 1.63 -0.34 -9.30
C VAL A 11 3.12 -0.06 -9.17
N PHE A 12 3.48 0.73 -8.16
CA PHE A 12 4.84 0.82 -7.65
C PHE A 12 5.00 -0.15 -6.48
N ASP A 13 5.85 -1.18 -6.64
CA ASP A 13 6.18 -2.13 -5.57
C ASP A 13 7.60 -1.81 -5.07
N PRO A 14 7.79 -1.20 -3.89
CA PRO A 14 9.11 -0.76 -3.42
C PRO A 14 10.10 -1.92 -3.29
N ARG A 15 9.61 -3.16 -3.11
CA ARG A 15 10.44 -4.37 -3.00
C ARG A 15 11.15 -4.75 -4.30
N THR A 16 10.66 -4.26 -5.45
CA THR A 16 11.31 -4.52 -6.75
C THR A 16 12.39 -3.49 -7.08
N ILE A 17 12.54 -2.45 -6.26
CA ILE A 17 13.44 -1.32 -6.47
C ILE A 17 14.63 -1.40 -5.47
N GLU A 18 14.84 -2.53 -4.81
CA GLU A 18 15.99 -2.70 -3.91
C GLU A 18 17.30 -2.48 -4.67
N ILE A 19 17.98 -1.40 -4.31
CA ILE A 19 19.32 -1.10 -4.76
C ILE A 19 20.19 -2.14 -4.07
N SER A 20 20.89 -2.97 -4.84
CA SER A 20 21.78 -4.01 -4.32
C SER A 20 22.72 -3.43 -3.27
N ALA A 21 22.37 -3.57 -2.00
CA ALA A 21 23.21 -3.19 -0.89
C ALA A 21 24.34 -4.23 -0.88
N ARG A 22 25.56 -3.78 -1.16
CA ARG A 22 26.75 -4.54 -0.74
C ARG A 22 26.68 -4.62 0.79
N GLU A 23 27.12 -5.75 1.34
CA GLU A 23 26.94 -6.17 2.74
C GLU A 23 27.51 -5.21 3.81
N ASP A 24 28.12 -4.09 3.42
CA ASP A 24 28.44 -3.00 4.32
C ASP A 24 27.29 -1.98 4.31
N GLU A 25 26.65 -1.81 5.48
CA GLU A 25 25.57 -0.86 5.77
C GLU A 25 25.92 0.59 5.36
N ASP A 26 25.83 0.90 4.07
CA ASP A 26 25.91 2.27 3.60
C ASP A 26 24.64 2.99 4.04
N ARG A 27 24.75 3.73 5.15
CA ARG A 27 23.69 4.58 5.69
C ARG A 27 23.08 5.48 4.61
N THR A 28 23.86 5.89 3.61
CA THR A 28 23.35 6.67 2.48
C THR A 28 22.32 5.86 1.69
N VAL A 29 22.61 4.60 1.34
CA VAL A 29 21.64 3.72 0.65
C VAL A 29 20.39 3.51 1.51
N TYR A 30 20.56 3.26 2.81
CA TYR A 30 19.44 3.09 3.74
C TYR A 30 18.52 4.31 3.80
N TYR A 31 19.07 5.52 3.96
CA TYR A 31 18.27 6.74 3.99
C TYR A 31 17.66 7.09 2.63
N GLN A 32 18.32 6.73 1.52
CA GLN A 32 17.75 6.92 0.19
C GLN A 32 16.54 6.02 -0.06
N THR A 33 16.51 4.81 0.50
CA THR A 33 15.31 3.95 0.47
C THR A 33 14.11 4.66 1.11
N ILE A 34 14.29 5.28 2.28
CA ILE A 34 13.23 6.04 2.95
C ILE A 34 12.76 7.22 2.08
N ASN A 35 13.70 7.99 1.53
CA ASN A 35 13.37 9.15 0.69
C ASN A 35 12.60 8.75 -0.57
N ARG A 36 13.02 7.66 -1.21
CA ARG A 36 12.35 7.11 -2.39
C ARG A 36 10.92 6.70 -2.05
N ASP A 37 10.74 5.89 -1.00
CA ASP A 37 9.44 5.32 -0.68
C ASP A 37 8.45 6.40 -0.23
N LEU A 38 8.84 7.26 0.71
CA LEU A 38 7.98 8.31 1.25
C LEU A 38 7.82 9.51 0.30
N TYR A 39 8.93 10.06 -0.19
CA TYR A 39 8.90 11.35 -0.86
C TYR A 39 8.82 11.25 -2.38
N TRP A 40 9.08 10.09 -2.98
CA TRP A 40 8.92 9.91 -4.43
C TRP A 40 7.70 9.04 -4.74
N LEU A 41 7.64 7.81 -4.22
CA LEU A 41 6.59 6.85 -4.55
C LEU A 41 5.23 7.24 -3.97
N ILE A 42 5.13 7.53 -2.67
CA ILE A 42 3.85 7.92 -2.06
C ILE A 42 3.36 9.27 -2.62
N ARG A 43 4.25 10.26 -2.74
CA ARG A 43 3.86 11.59 -3.22
C ARG A 43 3.25 11.60 -4.63
N GLN A 44 3.80 10.81 -5.57
CA GLN A 44 3.27 10.72 -6.93
C GLN A 44 2.05 9.80 -7.04
N SER A 45 1.81 8.95 -6.04
CA SER A 45 0.72 7.99 -6.04
C SER A 45 -0.60 8.65 -5.65
N LYS A 46 -1.69 8.15 -6.25
CA LYS A 46 -3.05 8.55 -5.87
C LYS A 46 -3.57 7.76 -4.66
N LYS A 47 -3.02 6.57 -4.42
CA LYS A 47 -3.43 5.64 -3.36
C LYS A 47 -2.22 4.94 -2.77
N VAL A 48 -2.31 4.60 -1.50
CA VAL A 48 -1.35 3.74 -0.80
C VAL A 48 -2.09 2.47 -0.37
N ILE A 49 -1.55 1.30 -0.70
CA ILE A 49 -2.19 0.01 -0.39
C ILE A 49 -1.23 -0.80 0.49
N GLY A 50 -1.54 -0.91 1.78
CA GLY A 50 -0.84 -1.77 2.71
C GLY A 50 -1.38 -3.20 2.64
N PHE A 51 -0.49 -4.19 2.54
CA PHE A 51 -0.85 -5.60 2.51
C PHE A 51 -0.13 -6.37 3.62
N PHE A 52 -0.90 -6.81 4.62
CA PHE A 52 -0.41 -7.68 5.68
C PHE A 52 -0.97 -9.09 5.48
N PRO A 53 -0.14 -10.09 5.12
CA PRO A 53 -0.61 -11.46 4.94
C PRO A 53 -0.96 -12.15 6.26
N SER A 54 -0.47 -11.62 7.38
CA SER A 54 -0.70 -12.09 8.74
C SER A 54 -0.76 -10.90 9.71
N ILE A 55 -1.15 -11.13 10.97
CA ILE A 55 -1.26 -10.11 12.02
C ILE A 55 0.14 -9.73 12.55
N ILE A 56 1.03 -9.28 11.65
CA ILE A 56 2.38 -8.84 11.97
C ILE A 56 2.50 -7.39 11.52
N LEU A 57 2.63 -6.46 12.47
CA LEU A 57 2.78 -5.05 12.16
C LEU A 57 4.22 -4.72 11.79
N SER A 58 4.41 -3.97 10.71
CA SER A 58 5.68 -3.39 10.30
C SER A 58 5.65 -1.90 10.60
N THR A 59 6.63 -1.41 11.36
CA THR A 59 6.77 0.01 11.68
C THR A 59 6.96 0.85 10.42
N GLY A 60 7.69 0.33 9.42
CA GLY A 60 7.85 0.97 8.11
C GLY A 60 6.50 1.17 7.41
N VAL A 61 5.72 0.09 7.27
CA VAL A 61 4.40 0.15 6.63
C VAL A 61 3.45 1.08 7.39
N ILE A 62 3.47 1.09 8.73
CA ILE A 62 2.64 2.01 9.52
C ILE A 62 2.99 3.48 9.22
N ASN A 63 4.29 3.81 9.11
CA ASN A 63 4.73 5.16 8.77
C ASN A 63 4.32 5.55 7.34
N GLU A 64 4.38 4.61 6.39
CA GLU A 64 3.92 4.82 5.02
C GLU A 64 2.40 5.04 4.93
N LEU A 65 1.61 4.29 5.70
CA LEU A 65 0.15 4.48 5.77
C LEU A 65 -0.19 5.86 6.34
N ARG A 66 0.51 6.28 7.39
CA ARG A 66 0.37 7.63 7.96
C ARG A 66 0.74 8.71 6.94
N GLU A 67 1.91 8.61 6.29
CA GLU A 67 2.34 9.57 5.28
C GLU A 67 1.32 9.67 4.13
N GLY A 68 0.80 8.52 3.68
CA GLY A 68 -0.26 8.48 2.68
C GLY A 68 -1.52 9.23 3.15
N TYR A 69 -1.93 9.05 4.40
CA TYR A 69 -3.09 9.71 4.96
C TYR A 69 -2.88 11.23 5.11
N GLU A 70 -1.76 11.63 5.72
CA GLU A 70 -1.41 13.04 5.98
C GLU A 70 -1.18 13.83 4.68
N THR A 71 -0.80 13.14 3.59
CA THR A 71 -0.67 13.74 2.25
C THR A 71 -1.93 13.60 1.37
N ASN A 72 -3.08 13.34 1.99
CA ASN A 72 -4.41 13.27 1.37
C ASN A 72 -4.54 12.20 0.27
N LYS A 73 -3.90 11.03 0.45
CA LYS A 73 -4.07 9.88 -0.45
C LYS A 73 -5.18 8.97 0.07
N GLU A 74 -5.78 8.17 -0.82
CA GLU A 74 -6.60 7.06 -0.37
C GLU A 74 -5.69 5.96 0.18
N VAL A 75 -5.82 5.67 1.47
CA VAL A 75 -5.04 4.64 2.16
C VAL A 75 -5.91 3.41 2.36
N TRP A 76 -5.60 2.32 1.65
CA TRP A 76 -6.32 1.06 1.77
C TRP A 76 -5.44 0.02 2.45
N LEU A 77 -6.05 -0.78 3.32
CA LEU A 77 -5.34 -1.76 4.12
C LEU A 77 -5.97 -3.13 3.97
N ILE A 78 -5.18 -4.15 3.66
CA ILE A 78 -5.57 -5.55 3.79
C ILE A 78 -4.93 -6.07 5.07
N PHE A 79 -5.75 -6.39 6.07
CA PHE A 79 -5.31 -6.81 7.39
C PHE A 79 -6.23 -7.92 7.95
N PRO A 80 -5.70 -9.13 8.20
CA PRO A 80 -6.51 -10.31 8.52
C PRO A 80 -6.90 -10.36 10.00
N SER A 81 -7.43 -9.25 10.53
CA SER A 81 -7.93 -9.17 11.89
C SER A 81 -8.94 -8.03 12.05
N ASN A 82 -9.98 -8.32 12.84
CA ASN A 82 -10.97 -7.35 13.29
C ASN A 82 -10.55 -6.62 14.57
N HIS A 83 -9.51 -7.10 15.25
CA HIS A 83 -8.90 -6.41 16.37
C HIS A 83 -7.75 -5.56 15.82
N ARG A 84 -8.01 -4.25 15.69
CA ARG A 84 -7.06 -3.26 15.17
C ARG A 84 -6.88 -2.14 16.17
N SER A 85 -5.73 -1.48 16.08
CA SER A 85 -5.46 -0.29 16.88
C SER A 85 -6.32 0.87 16.39
N PRO A 86 -6.77 1.79 17.27
CA PRO A 86 -7.43 3.03 16.85
C PRO A 86 -6.61 3.82 15.82
N PHE A 87 -5.27 3.75 15.87
CA PHE A 87 -4.40 4.39 14.89
C PHE A 87 -4.53 3.75 13.51
N THR A 88 -4.68 2.44 13.43
CA THR A 88 -4.91 1.74 12.16
C THR A 88 -6.23 2.19 11.54
N ASP A 89 -7.30 2.24 12.33
CA ASP A 89 -8.61 2.68 11.82
C ASP A 89 -8.60 4.18 11.46
N TYR A 90 -7.85 5.01 12.18
CA TYR A 90 -7.75 6.45 11.91
C TYR A 90 -6.97 6.77 10.63
N PHE A 91 -5.79 6.17 10.44
CA PHE A 91 -4.90 6.46 9.30
C PHE A 91 -5.24 5.65 8.04
N THR A 92 -6.35 4.92 8.02
CA THR A 92 -6.79 4.16 6.83
C THR A 92 -8.18 4.58 6.39
N THR A 93 -8.37 4.67 5.08
CA THR A 93 -9.66 5.05 4.47
C THR A 93 -10.54 3.85 4.18
N LYS A 94 -9.94 2.67 3.94
CA LYS A 94 -10.64 1.39 3.76
C LYS A 94 -9.80 0.25 4.32
N ILE A 95 -10.47 -0.73 4.92
CA ILE A 95 -9.85 -1.93 5.45
C ILE A 95 -10.57 -3.16 4.89
N PHE A 96 -9.79 -4.17 4.51
CA PHE A 96 -10.26 -5.46 3.99
C PHE A 96 -9.62 -6.59 4.79
N GLU A 97 -10.37 -7.65 5.09
CA GLU A 97 -9.84 -8.77 5.88
C GLU A 97 -8.95 -9.70 5.04
N ASN A 98 -9.10 -9.69 3.71
CA ASN A 98 -8.40 -10.59 2.81
C ASN A 98 -8.36 -10.04 1.37
N GLU A 99 -7.50 -10.65 0.53
CA GLU A 99 -7.33 -10.29 -0.88
C GLU A 99 -8.65 -10.38 -1.66
N ARG A 100 -9.51 -11.37 -1.36
CA ARG A 100 -10.78 -11.56 -2.08
C ARG A 100 -11.71 -10.36 -1.89
N GLN A 101 -11.97 -9.96 -0.65
CA GLN A 101 -12.80 -8.79 -0.33
C GLN A 101 -12.24 -7.52 -1.01
N PHE A 102 -10.93 -7.35 -0.97
CA PHE A 102 -10.24 -6.25 -1.64
C PHE A 102 -10.47 -6.24 -3.16
N PHE A 103 -10.21 -7.35 -3.86
CA PHE A 103 -10.33 -7.39 -5.32
C PHE A 103 -11.78 -7.33 -5.78
N ASP A 104 -12.73 -7.89 -5.01
CA ASP A 104 -14.16 -7.75 -5.27
C ASP A 104 -14.60 -6.29 -5.17
N PHE A 105 -14.06 -5.53 -4.21
CA PHE A 105 -14.27 -4.10 -4.11
C PHE A 105 -13.66 -3.33 -5.30
N VAL A 106 -12.39 -3.59 -5.64
CA VAL A 106 -11.70 -2.92 -6.76
C VAL A 106 -12.46 -3.08 -8.08
N LYS A 107 -12.92 -4.30 -8.39
CA LYS A 107 -13.71 -4.58 -9.61
C LYS A 107 -15.01 -3.76 -9.63
N LYS A 108 -15.70 -3.67 -8.50
CA LYS A 108 -16.95 -2.89 -8.37
C LYS A 108 -16.70 -1.39 -8.48
N ASP A 109 -15.67 -0.87 -7.81
CA ASP A 109 -15.30 0.55 -7.84
C ASP A 109 -14.92 1.01 -9.26
N LEU A 110 -14.09 0.22 -9.96
CA LEU A 110 -13.72 0.52 -11.33
C LEU A 110 -14.90 0.45 -12.29
N LYS A 111 -15.80 -0.54 -12.13
CA LYS A 111 -17.03 -0.60 -12.91
C LYS A 111 -17.89 0.65 -12.71
N ALA A 112 -18.07 1.08 -11.47
CA ALA A 112 -18.87 2.26 -11.15
C ALA A 112 -18.25 3.55 -11.72
N LYS A 113 -16.92 3.68 -11.68
CA LYS A 113 -16.20 4.87 -12.17
C LYS A 113 -16.13 4.96 -13.69
N TYR A 114 -15.99 3.84 -14.39
CA TYR A 114 -15.72 3.82 -15.83
C TYR A 114 -16.86 3.24 -16.67
N ASN A 115 -17.98 2.89 -16.04
CA ASN A 115 -19.19 2.35 -16.68
C ASN A 115 -18.90 1.12 -17.58
N VAL A 116 -17.92 0.31 -17.21
CA VAL A 116 -17.45 -0.84 -18.00
C VAL A 116 -18.35 -2.06 -17.75
N PRO A 117 -18.94 -2.70 -18.78
CA PRO A 117 -19.71 -3.93 -18.60
C PRO A 117 -18.81 -5.08 -18.12
N ILE A 118 -19.32 -5.93 -17.23
CA ILE A 118 -18.62 -7.14 -16.78
C ILE A 118 -18.99 -8.25 -17.78
N ASN A 119 -17.99 -8.81 -18.46
CA ASN A 119 -18.10 -10.12 -19.10
C ASN A 119 -17.83 -11.22 -18.07
#